data_AF-A0A9X1M4I6-F1
#
_entry.id   AF-A0A9X1M4I6-F1
#
_cell.length_a   1.000
_cell.length_b   1.000
_cell.length_c   1.000
_cell.angle_alpha   90.00
_cell.angle_beta   90.00
_cell.angle_gamma   90.00
#
_symmetry.space_group_name_H-M   'P 1'
#
loop_
_entity.id
_entity.type
_entity.pdbx_description
1 polymer ?
#
loop_
_entity_poly.entity_id
_entity_poly.type
_entity_poly.pdbx_seq_one_letter_code
_entity_poly.pdbx_strand_id
1 'polypeptide(L)'
;YRKLYSTCKGTYALTVPFMERFFGLAKHGTDTQPAGWTGQITSNSFMKREFGSKLIEEYLVRQDLRAVIDTSGAYIPGHGTPTVILIGKHQQPTPGPVRAVLGVQGEPERPEDPAQGKVWSAIVDNVDSPGHDGQWVTVVDLPRDRLATHPWSLTGGGASGLLALMNEYHHRALRRAIAEIGRTTHTGNDEAFFLPLSSRGVRKLDADTVPVVLGEEVRDFRLQPANCTVFPYDSQGAPKELTVAAQRYLWRVRRGLETQLDFQQTKAERGLRWFDHSMFFPARYRNPLSIAFAFVATHNHFVLDRGGKVFNRSAPVIKLPEGATEEEHLALLGVLNSSTACFWLKQNSHDKGNGGIGGGIASSEWERFFEFTGTTLKDFPLPAALPLKRGSQLDALAQSFAASAPAALTEDGTPTASALEEARKTSQSILGQMVVMQEELDWETYRLYGLTDEDLTYHGEDLPELLLGQRAFEIVLARNIAVGEQAPEWFQRHGSTPITALPQEWSSGYRDLVQRRLDLIESNPNIRLLEKPEYKRRWATEPWEKQEERTLRTWLLNRLEDRSYWFDAQGRPAARSISQLADMVTRDADLVGVLALWDGTVDVDVVKALTRLLTDEAVPYLAAQRLKEPG
;
A
#
# COMPACT_ATOMS: atom_id res chain seq x y z
N TYR A 1 31.54 10.41 3.60
CA TYR A 1 30.92 10.70 2.30
C TYR A 1 30.36 12.11 2.19
N ARG A 2 29.41 12.57 3.03
CA ARG A 2 28.85 13.95 2.92
C ARG A 2 29.89 15.09 2.90
N LYS A 3 31.04 14.92 3.56
CA LYS A 3 32.15 15.90 3.51
C LYS A 3 32.91 15.93 2.17
N LEU A 4 32.79 14.87 1.36
CA LEU A 4 33.53 14.67 0.11
C LEU A 4 32.66 14.83 -1.14
N TYR A 5 31.36 14.55 -1.06
CA TYR A 5 30.41 14.55 -2.18
C TYR A 5 29.19 15.39 -1.83
N SER A 6 28.96 16.49 -2.57
CA SER A 6 27.90 17.47 -2.29
C SER A 6 26.50 16.99 -2.67
N THR A 7 26.39 15.95 -3.52
CA THR A 7 25.12 15.38 -3.97
C THR A 7 24.45 14.50 -2.91
N CYS A 8 25.18 14.09 -1.86
CA CYS A 8 24.67 13.26 -0.77
C CYS A 8 23.63 14.01 0.09
N LYS A 9 22.35 13.91 -0.27
CA LYS A 9 21.21 14.58 0.40
C LYS A 9 20.46 13.64 1.36
N GLY A 10 20.11 14.12 2.56
CA GLY A 10 19.27 13.39 3.51
C GLY A 10 19.81 12.00 3.86
N THR A 11 18.92 11.00 3.99
CA THR A 11 19.29 9.58 4.00
C THR A 11 19.43 9.10 2.54
N TYR A 12 20.62 8.68 2.15
CA TYR A 12 20.95 8.33 0.76
C TYR A 12 21.54 6.92 0.64
N ALA A 13 21.44 6.33 -0.55
CA ALA A 13 22.10 5.06 -0.87
C ALA A 13 23.58 5.28 -1.22
N LEU A 14 24.44 4.30 -0.90
CA LEU A 14 25.87 4.39 -1.25
C LEU A 14 26.12 4.48 -2.77
N THR A 15 25.14 4.12 -3.60
CA THR A 15 25.23 4.31 -5.05
C THR A 15 25.50 5.76 -5.45
N VAL A 16 25.07 6.76 -4.67
CA VAL A 16 25.26 8.18 -4.98
C VAL A 16 26.74 8.57 -5.09
N PRO A 17 27.56 8.49 -4.01
CA PRO A 17 28.97 8.86 -4.10
C PRO A 17 29.79 7.91 -5.00
N PHE A 18 29.38 6.64 -5.13
CA PHE A 18 30.07 5.69 -5.99
C PHE A 18 29.82 5.99 -7.49
N MET A 19 28.62 6.45 -7.85
CA MET A 19 28.31 6.88 -9.21
C MET A 19 29.20 8.04 -9.65
N GLU A 20 29.36 9.05 -8.79
CA GLU A 20 30.31 10.15 -9.03
C GLU A 20 31.74 9.61 -9.17
N ARG A 21 32.13 8.69 -8.29
CA ARG A 21 33.47 8.12 -8.30
C ARG A 21 33.77 7.32 -9.57
N PHE A 22 32.80 6.59 -10.14
CA PHE A 22 32.99 5.85 -11.40
C PHE A 22 33.37 6.78 -12.54
N PHE A 23 32.60 7.86 -12.75
CA PHE A 23 32.95 8.91 -13.72
C PHE A 23 34.32 9.52 -13.37
N GLY A 24 34.54 9.89 -12.11
CA GLY A 24 35.80 10.49 -11.65
C GLY A 24 37.06 9.61 -11.83
N LEU A 25 36.91 8.29 -11.96
CA LEU A 25 38.02 7.37 -12.25
C LEU A 25 38.36 7.30 -13.74
N ALA A 26 37.42 7.62 -14.62
CA ALA A 26 37.69 7.74 -16.04
C ALA A 26 38.48 9.02 -16.35
N LYS A 27 39.32 8.98 -17.39
CA LYS A 27 40.08 10.15 -17.85
C LYS A 27 39.11 11.27 -18.26
N HIS A 28 39.31 12.47 -17.73
CA HIS A 28 38.51 13.63 -18.15
C HIS A 28 38.86 14.03 -19.59
N GLY A 29 37.85 14.34 -20.41
CA GLY A 29 38.04 14.83 -21.78
C GLY A 29 38.53 16.27 -21.83
N THR A 30 39.50 16.55 -22.68
CA THR A 30 39.98 17.91 -23.01
C THR A 30 40.20 18.00 -24.51
N ASP A 31 40.50 19.19 -25.03
CA ASP A 31 40.81 19.39 -26.45
C ASP A 31 41.99 18.52 -26.94
N THR A 32 42.86 18.09 -26.02
CA THR A 32 44.07 17.31 -26.30
C THR A 32 43.97 15.85 -25.84
N GLN A 33 42.88 15.45 -25.18
CA GLN A 33 42.73 14.11 -24.60
C GLN A 33 41.29 13.61 -24.72
N PRO A 34 41.06 12.42 -25.31
CA PRO A 34 39.72 11.85 -25.36
C PRO A 34 39.23 11.48 -23.94
N ALA A 35 37.96 11.73 -23.68
CA ALA A 35 37.32 11.31 -22.43
C ALA A 35 37.25 9.78 -22.33
N GLY A 36 37.48 9.27 -21.13
CA GLY A 36 37.23 7.88 -20.79
C GLY A 36 35.73 7.59 -20.72
N TRP A 37 35.37 6.37 -21.12
CA TRP A 37 34.02 5.84 -20.99
C TRP A 37 33.79 5.24 -19.61
N THR A 38 32.54 5.32 -19.16
CA THR A 38 32.04 4.61 -18.00
C THR A 38 30.73 3.92 -18.35
N GLY A 39 30.60 2.65 -17.94
CA GLY A 39 29.35 1.91 -17.92
C GLY A 39 29.16 1.35 -16.51
N GLN A 40 27.95 1.49 -15.95
CA GLN A 40 27.67 0.99 -14.60
C GLN A 40 26.26 0.42 -14.52
N ILE A 41 26.13 -0.74 -13.87
CA ILE A 41 24.86 -1.29 -13.42
C ILE A 41 24.66 -0.81 -11.98
N THR A 42 23.56 -0.09 -11.71
CA THR A 42 23.31 0.50 -10.39
C THR A 42 21.83 0.38 -10.02
N SER A 43 21.52 0.57 -8.73
CA SER A 43 20.13 0.65 -8.30
C SER A 43 19.45 1.87 -8.94
N ASN A 44 18.26 1.65 -9.48
CA ASN A 44 17.48 2.71 -10.12
C ASN A 44 16.79 3.66 -9.11
N SER A 45 16.95 3.42 -7.82
CA SER A 45 16.25 4.13 -6.74
C SER A 45 16.50 5.64 -6.69
N PHE A 46 17.67 6.11 -7.17
CA PHE A 46 17.97 7.55 -7.26
C PHE A 46 17.07 8.29 -8.25
N MET A 47 16.46 7.57 -9.22
CA MET A 47 15.61 8.18 -10.23
C MET A 47 14.30 8.72 -9.66
N LYS A 48 13.84 8.16 -8.53
CA LYS A 48 12.53 8.48 -7.91
C LYS A 48 12.63 8.94 -6.45
N ARG A 49 13.64 8.49 -5.70
CA ARG A 49 13.77 8.83 -4.28
C ARG A 49 14.42 10.21 -4.12
N GLU A 50 13.93 10.96 -3.14
CA GLU A 50 14.29 12.36 -2.90
C GLU A 50 15.81 12.62 -2.74
N PHE A 51 16.59 11.61 -2.30
CA PHE A 51 18.04 11.76 -2.20
C PHE A 51 18.73 11.89 -3.56
N GLY A 52 18.09 11.42 -4.64
CA GLY A 52 18.64 11.44 -5.99
C GLY A 52 18.46 12.76 -6.73
N SER A 53 17.66 13.70 -6.20
CA SER A 53 17.41 14.99 -6.86
C SER A 53 18.71 15.74 -7.17
N LYS A 54 19.61 15.86 -6.18
CA LYS A 54 20.92 16.48 -6.37
C LYS A 54 21.83 15.72 -7.34
N LEU A 55 21.77 14.40 -7.31
CA LEU A 55 22.58 13.57 -8.20
C LEU A 55 22.18 13.81 -9.66
N ILE A 56 20.88 13.91 -9.96
CA ILE A 56 20.36 14.19 -11.30
C ILE A 56 20.64 15.64 -11.70
N GLU A 57 20.12 16.58 -10.90
CA GLU A 57 20.00 18.00 -11.26
C GLU A 57 21.32 18.76 -11.11
N GLU A 58 22.24 18.32 -10.24
CA GLU A 58 23.53 19.00 -10.01
C GLU A 58 24.71 18.26 -10.66
N TYR A 59 24.65 16.93 -10.80
CA TYR A 59 25.80 16.12 -11.26
C TYR A 59 25.60 15.46 -12.62
N LEU A 60 24.59 14.59 -12.79
CA LEU A 60 24.39 13.81 -14.02
C LEU A 60 24.06 14.69 -15.23
N VAL A 61 23.34 15.80 -15.03
CA VAL A 61 23.11 16.81 -16.09
C VAL A 61 24.41 17.40 -16.66
N ARG A 62 25.52 17.31 -15.91
CA ARG A 62 26.86 17.79 -16.32
C ARG A 62 27.75 16.69 -16.87
N GLN A 63 27.28 15.44 -16.93
CA GLN A 63 28.01 14.33 -17.53
C GLN A 63 27.50 14.08 -18.95
N ASP A 64 28.40 13.71 -19.84
CA ASP A 64 28.06 13.32 -21.20
C ASP A 64 27.47 11.90 -21.25
N LEU A 65 26.23 11.77 -20.75
CA LEU A 65 25.45 10.55 -20.86
C LEU A 65 25.19 10.22 -22.32
N ARG A 66 25.34 8.93 -22.66
CA ARG A 66 25.18 8.37 -24.00
C ARG A 66 24.05 7.35 -24.05
N ALA A 67 23.91 6.55 -23.00
CA ALA A 67 22.78 5.65 -22.86
C ALA A 67 22.27 5.56 -21.41
N VAL A 68 20.96 5.44 -21.27
CA VAL A 68 20.24 5.15 -20.02
C VAL A 68 19.30 3.98 -20.30
N ILE A 69 19.62 2.81 -19.79
CA ILE A 69 18.94 1.56 -20.14
C ILE A 69 18.25 1.04 -18.88
N ASP A 70 16.92 1.06 -18.86
CA ASP A 70 16.15 0.44 -17.78
C ASP A 70 16.29 -1.08 -17.87
N THR A 71 16.84 -1.67 -16.80
CA THR A 71 17.02 -3.11 -16.66
C THR A 71 16.24 -3.66 -15.47
N SER A 72 15.28 -2.89 -14.94
CA SER A 72 14.42 -3.31 -13.83
C SER A 72 13.52 -4.50 -14.16
N GLY A 73 13.13 -4.64 -15.42
CA GLY A 73 12.36 -5.78 -15.92
C GLY A 73 13.19 -7.03 -16.19
N ALA A 74 14.52 -6.93 -16.30
CA ALA A 74 15.40 -8.07 -16.61
C ALA A 74 15.88 -8.78 -15.33
N TYR A 75 16.04 -10.10 -15.39
CA TYR A 75 16.65 -10.85 -14.30
C TYR A 75 18.18 -10.74 -14.35
N ILE A 76 18.77 -9.97 -13.43
CA ILE A 76 20.23 -9.84 -13.30
C ILE A 76 20.72 -10.62 -12.05
N PRO A 77 21.50 -11.70 -12.21
CA PRO A 77 22.01 -12.48 -11.08
C PRO A 77 22.78 -11.62 -10.06
N GLY A 78 22.51 -11.83 -8.77
CA GLY A 78 23.14 -11.08 -7.69
C GLY A 78 22.52 -9.71 -7.39
N HIS A 79 21.52 -9.28 -8.15
CA HIS A 79 20.77 -8.05 -7.91
C HIS A 79 19.34 -8.36 -7.45
N GLY A 80 18.98 -7.89 -6.25
CA GLY A 80 17.63 -8.06 -5.67
C GLY A 80 16.76 -6.81 -5.72
N THR A 81 17.22 -5.74 -6.39
CA THR A 81 16.50 -4.47 -6.51
C THR A 81 16.46 -4.03 -7.96
N PRO A 82 15.42 -3.32 -8.43
CA PRO A 82 15.37 -2.72 -9.75
C PRO A 82 16.66 -1.96 -10.13
N THR A 83 17.19 -2.22 -11.33
CA THR A 83 18.48 -1.70 -11.81
C THR A 83 18.33 -0.83 -13.05
N VAL A 84 19.35 -0.01 -13.30
CA VAL A 84 19.50 0.76 -14.53
C VAL A 84 20.97 0.71 -14.94
N ILE A 85 21.22 0.68 -16.25
CA ILE A 85 22.57 0.83 -16.81
C ILE A 85 22.74 2.27 -17.29
N LEU A 86 23.79 2.92 -16.79
CA LEU A 86 24.20 4.26 -17.24
C LEU A 86 25.51 4.14 -18.02
N ILE A 87 25.52 4.63 -19.25
CA ILE A 87 26.70 4.72 -20.10
C ILE A 87 26.95 6.19 -20.43
N GLY A 88 28.19 6.63 -20.22
CA GLY A 88 28.58 8.00 -20.51
C GLY A 88 30.08 8.19 -20.60
N LYS A 89 30.50 9.43 -20.84
CA LYS A 89 31.89 9.86 -20.84
C LYS A 89 32.14 10.88 -19.74
N HIS A 90 33.33 10.85 -19.16
CA HIS A 90 33.75 11.85 -18.18
C HIS A 90 34.17 13.15 -18.87
N GLN A 91 33.19 13.91 -19.35
CA GLN A 91 33.32 15.22 -19.98
C GLN A 91 31.99 15.98 -19.91
N GLN A 92 32.02 17.26 -20.28
CA GLN A 92 30.80 18.05 -20.44
C GLN A 92 29.89 17.46 -21.54
N PRO A 93 28.55 17.58 -21.42
CA PRO A 93 27.62 17.04 -22.39
C PRO A 93 27.88 17.58 -23.79
N THR A 94 27.95 16.69 -24.80
CA THR A 94 27.98 17.13 -26.20
C THR A 94 26.56 17.24 -26.77
N PRO A 95 26.35 18.06 -27.81
CA PRO A 95 25.08 18.07 -28.55
C PRO A 95 24.66 16.67 -29.01
N GLY A 96 23.36 16.43 -29.06
CA GLY A 96 22.75 15.16 -29.45
C GLY A 96 21.90 14.53 -28.33
N PRO A 97 21.01 13.59 -28.69
CA PRO A 97 20.15 12.91 -27.74
C PRO A 97 20.91 11.88 -26.90
N VAL A 98 20.25 11.40 -25.85
CA VAL A 98 20.68 10.24 -25.05
C VAL A 98 19.83 9.05 -25.45
N ARG A 99 20.47 7.93 -25.79
CA ARG A 99 19.76 6.69 -26.09
C ARG A 99 19.10 6.17 -24.82
N ALA A 100 17.80 5.96 -24.84
CA ALA A 100 17.07 5.39 -23.71
C ALA A 100 16.38 4.10 -24.11
N VAL A 101 16.53 3.09 -23.27
CA VAL A 101 15.72 1.86 -23.33
C VAL A 101 14.76 1.91 -22.16
N LEU A 102 13.47 1.91 -22.46
CA LEU A 102 12.38 2.07 -21.51
C LEU A 102 11.71 0.72 -21.29
N GLY A 103 11.50 0.32 -20.03
CA GLY A 103 10.85 -0.94 -19.68
C GLY A 103 9.35 -0.90 -20.00
N VAL A 104 8.84 -1.93 -20.69
CA VAL A 104 7.41 -2.12 -20.97
C VAL A 104 6.84 -3.25 -20.10
N GLN A 105 7.51 -4.41 -20.11
CA GLN A 105 7.13 -5.59 -19.34
C GLN A 105 8.38 -6.27 -18.76
N GLY A 106 8.29 -6.76 -17.52
CA GLY A 106 9.35 -7.56 -16.90
C GLY A 106 9.35 -9.03 -17.35
N GLU A 107 10.42 -9.75 -17.02
CA GLU A 107 10.50 -11.20 -17.26
C GLU A 107 9.29 -11.91 -16.63
N PRO A 108 8.57 -12.77 -17.37
CA PRO A 108 7.40 -13.47 -16.84
C PRO A 108 7.77 -14.46 -15.73
N GLU A 109 8.97 -15.02 -15.82
CA GLU A 109 9.54 -15.92 -14.83
C GLU A 109 11.06 -15.78 -14.80
N ARG A 110 11.71 -16.44 -13.84
CA ARG A 110 13.16 -16.46 -13.79
C ARG A 110 13.71 -17.30 -14.94
N PRO A 111 14.47 -16.71 -15.88
CA PRO A 111 15.05 -17.48 -16.98
C PRO A 111 16.07 -18.49 -16.45
N GLU A 112 16.15 -19.66 -17.07
CA GLU A 112 17.17 -20.68 -16.79
C GLU A 112 18.58 -20.14 -17.09
N ASP A 113 18.73 -19.49 -18.24
CA ASP A 113 19.91 -18.72 -18.62
C ASP A 113 19.58 -17.22 -18.63
N PRO A 114 20.07 -16.43 -17.67
CA PRO A 114 19.88 -14.98 -17.62
C PRO A 114 20.34 -14.24 -18.88
N ALA A 115 21.35 -14.76 -19.61
CA ALA A 115 21.80 -14.15 -20.86
C ALA A 115 20.81 -14.32 -22.02
N GLN A 116 19.83 -15.22 -21.87
CA GLN A 116 18.76 -15.50 -22.83
C GLN A 116 17.38 -15.09 -22.30
N GLY A 117 17.33 -14.31 -21.22
CA GLY A 117 16.07 -13.74 -20.71
C GLY A 117 15.37 -12.90 -21.78
N LYS A 118 14.03 -12.91 -21.82
CA LYS A 118 13.25 -12.26 -22.88
C LYS A 118 13.49 -10.74 -22.90
N VAL A 119 13.55 -10.13 -21.73
CA VAL A 119 13.80 -8.69 -21.58
C VAL A 119 15.25 -8.37 -21.90
N TRP A 120 16.20 -9.19 -21.42
CA TRP A 120 17.62 -8.97 -21.70
C TRP A 120 17.93 -9.08 -23.20
N SER A 121 17.44 -10.12 -23.86
CA SER A 121 17.58 -10.30 -25.30
C SER A 121 16.92 -9.15 -26.06
N ALA A 122 15.72 -8.72 -25.68
CA ALA A 122 15.07 -7.57 -26.31
C ALA A 122 15.89 -6.27 -26.20
N ILE A 123 16.56 -6.03 -25.07
CA ILE A 123 17.48 -4.91 -24.90
C ILE A 123 18.67 -5.05 -25.87
N VAL A 124 19.35 -6.20 -25.86
CA VAL A 124 20.55 -6.44 -26.66
C VAL A 124 20.25 -6.32 -28.16
N ASP A 125 19.14 -6.89 -28.61
CA ASP A 125 18.77 -6.94 -30.02
C ASP A 125 18.34 -5.57 -30.57
N ASN A 126 17.88 -4.65 -29.71
CA ASN A 126 17.21 -3.42 -30.16
C ASN A 126 17.83 -2.12 -29.64
N VAL A 127 18.83 -2.13 -28.74
CA VAL A 127 19.41 -0.90 -28.16
C VAL A 127 19.90 0.11 -29.21
N ASP A 128 20.40 -0.38 -30.34
CA ASP A 128 20.90 0.45 -31.44
C ASP A 128 19.81 0.91 -32.42
N SER A 129 18.56 0.50 -32.22
CA SER A 129 17.41 0.77 -33.09
C SER A 129 16.43 1.79 -32.48
N PRO A 130 16.65 3.11 -32.61
CA PRO A 130 15.73 4.11 -32.07
C PRO A 130 14.37 4.02 -32.78
N GLY A 131 13.30 4.15 -32.02
CA GLY A 131 11.93 3.97 -32.49
C GLY A 131 11.41 2.53 -32.40
N HIS A 132 12.22 1.57 -31.93
CA HIS A 132 11.71 0.25 -31.59
C HIS A 132 10.65 0.36 -30.50
N ASP A 133 9.48 -0.23 -30.74
CA ASP A 133 8.41 -0.35 -29.76
C ASP A 133 7.95 -1.80 -29.74
N GLY A 134 8.43 -2.55 -28.75
CA GLY A 134 8.20 -3.98 -28.60
C GLY A 134 7.45 -4.31 -27.31
N GLN A 135 7.16 -5.60 -27.13
CA GLN A 135 6.47 -6.11 -25.95
C GLN A 135 7.24 -5.85 -24.64
N TRP A 136 8.57 -5.95 -24.69
CA TRP A 136 9.42 -5.92 -23.49
C TRP A 136 10.02 -4.54 -23.23
N VAL A 137 10.43 -3.84 -24.30
CA VAL A 137 11.09 -2.54 -24.21
C VAL A 137 10.69 -1.61 -25.36
N THR A 138 10.77 -0.31 -25.10
CA THR A 138 10.72 0.73 -26.14
C THR A 138 12.09 1.42 -26.18
N VAL A 139 12.66 1.64 -27.36
CA VAL A 139 13.96 2.31 -27.54
C VAL A 139 13.76 3.68 -28.19
N VAL A 140 14.24 4.73 -27.53
CA VAL A 140 14.04 6.12 -27.99
C VAL A 140 15.30 6.95 -27.83
N ASP A 141 15.42 7.99 -28.63
CA ASP A 141 16.40 9.06 -28.43
C ASP A 141 15.77 10.19 -27.62
N LEU A 142 16.15 10.28 -26.35
CA LEU A 142 15.64 11.31 -25.45
C LEU A 142 16.43 12.62 -25.63
N PRO A 143 15.74 13.75 -25.78
CA PRO A 143 16.31 15.07 -25.53
C PRO A 143 16.93 15.13 -24.11
N ARG A 144 18.11 15.75 -23.98
CA ARG A 144 18.86 15.80 -22.70
C ARG A 144 18.13 16.53 -21.58
N ASP A 145 17.32 17.52 -21.93
CA ASP A 145 16.46 18.27 -21.01
C ASP A 145 15.45 17.37 -20.28
N ARG A 146 14.96 16.29 -20.92
CA ARG A 146 14.12 15.29 -20.25
C ARG A 146 14.84 14.53 -19.12
N LEU A 147 16.17 14.53 -19.12
CA LEU A 147 17.00 13.93 -18.07
C LEU A 147 17.60 14.98 -17.12
N ALA A 148 17.24 16.26 -17.25
CA ALA A 148 17.79 17.33 -16.42
C ALA A 148 17.09 17.46 -15.05
N THR A 149 15.86 16.97 -14.91
CA THR A 149 15.02 17.16 -13.71
C THR A 149 14.68 15.83 -13.06
N HIS A 150 14.68 15.80 -11.72
CA HIS A 150 14.14 14.66 -10.98
C HIS A 150 12.61 14.81 -10.82
N PRO A 151 11.82 13.71 -10.90
CA PRO A 151 12.25 12.31 -11.08
C PRO A 151 12.40 11.90 -12.56
N TRP A 152 13.24 10.89 -12.83
CA TRP A 152 13.29 10.24 -14.15
C TRP A 152 12.26 9.12 -14.23
N SER A 153 11.47 9.05 -15.31
CA SER A 153 10.63 7.89 -15.63
C SER A 153 11.15 7.21 -16.89
N LEU A 154 11.41 5.90 -16.78
CA LEU A 154 11.91 5.08 -17.89
C LEU A 154 10.88 4.03 -18.32
N THR A 155 9.60 4.36 -18.25
CA THR A 155 8.50 3.46 -18.64
C THR A 155 8.16 3.65 -20.12
N GLY A 156 8.17 2.54 -20.87
CA GLY A 156 7.87 2.47 -22.30
C GLY A 156 6.37 2.35 -22.59
N GLY A 157 6.04 2.01 -23.85
CA GLY A 157 4.66 1.70 -24.26
C GLY A 157 3.68 2.87 -24.20
N GLY A 158 4.14 4.12 -24.35
CA GLY A 158 3.30 5.32 -24.33
C GLY A 158 3.07 5.97 -22.96
N ALA A 159 3.54 5.36 -21.86
CA ALA A 159 3.35 5.88 -20.51
C ALA A 159 3.89 7.31 -20.31
N SER A 160 5.03 7.63 -20.93
CA SER A 160 5.60 8.99 -20.89
C SER A 160 4.68 10.03 -21.53
N GLY A 161 3.97 9.69 -22.61
CA GLY A 161 3.02 10.57 -23.28
C GLY A 161 1.77 10.80 -22.44
N LEU A 162 1.21 9.72 -21.86
CA LEU A 162 0.07 9.80 -20.95
C LEU A 162 0.40 10.63 -19.69
N LEU A 163 1.59 10.44 -19.10
CA LEU A 163 2.03 11.24 -17.95
C LEU A 163 2.13 12.73 -18.29
N ALA A 164 2.66 13.07 -19.47
CA ALA A 164 2.71 14.45 -19.94
C ALA A 164 1.31 15.04 -20.10
N LEU A 165 0.39 14.30 -20.76
CA LEU A 165 -1.00 14.72 -20.94
C LEU A 165 -1.68 14.98 -19.59
N MET A 166 -1.53 14.09 -18.61
CA MET A 166 -2.08 14.27 -17.26
C MET A 166 -1.50 15.49 -16.54
N ASN A 167 -0.20 15.75 -16.72
CA ASN A 167 0.46 16.91 -16.14
C ASN A 167 0.12 18.21 -16.88
N GLU A 168 -0.37 18.16 -18.12
CA GLU A 168 -0.90 19.33 -18.84
C GLU A 168 -2.36 19.58 -18.45
N TYR A 169 -3.17 18.53 -18.37
CA TYR A 169 -4.60 18.56 -18.05
C TYR A 169 -4.86 18.69 -16.54
N HIS A 170 -4.22 19.67 -15.89
CA HIS A 170 -4.37 19.94 -14.47
C HIS A 170 -4.89 21.37 -14.22
N HIS A 171 -5.76 21.52 -13.22
CA HIS A 171 -6.18 22.84 -12.74
C HIS A 171 -5.23 23.35 -11.65
N ARG A 172 -4.83 22.46 -10.73
CA ARG A 172 -3.88 22.77 -9.65
C ARG A 172 -3.17 21.52 -9.14
N ALA A 173 -1.97 21.68 -8.58
CA ALA A 173 -1.29 20.60 -7.86
C ALA A 173 -1.92 20.38 -6.46
N LEU A 174 -1.86 19.14 -5.96
CA LEU A 174 -2.39 18.78 -4.64
C LEU A 174 -1.86 19.67 -3.50
N ARG A 175 -0.59 20.09 -3.56
CA ARG A 175 0.01 21.03 -2.58
C ARG A 175 -0.74 22.35 -2.40
N ARG A 176 -1.57 22.76 -3.38
CA ARG A 176 -2.41 23.96 -3.31
C ARG A 176 -3.79 23.69 -2.71
N ALA A 177 -4.18 22.43 -2.51
CA ALA A 177 -5.45 22.01 -1.95
C ALA A 177 -5.34 21.49 -0.51
N ILE A 178 -4.13 21.31 0.01
CA ILE A 178 -3.88 20.70 1.32
C ILE A 178 -3.09 21.65 2.23
N ALA A 179 -3.29 21.54 3.54
CA ALA A 179 -2.52 22.27 4.55
C ALA A 179 -1.25 21.50 4.95
N GLU A 180 -1.38 20.21 5.23
CA GLU A 180 -0.27 19.38 5.68
C GLU A 180 -0.33 17.95 5.15
N ILE A 181 0.83 17.28 5.08
CA ILE A 181 0.93 15.86 4.75
C ILE A 181 2.05 15.19 5.56
N GLY A 182 1.78 14.00 6.10
CA GLY A 182 2.76 13.16 6.79
C GLY A 182 2.18 12.43 8.00
N ARG A 183 3.07 11.78 8.77
CA ARG A 183 2.72 11.11 10.03
C ARG A 183 2.22 12.09 11.09
N THR A 184 1.38 11.63 12.02
CA THR A 184 1.03 12.42 13.23
C THR A 184 1.94 12.12 14.41
N THR A 185 2.55 10.92 14.43
CA THR A 185 3.42 10.48 15.53
C THR A 185 4.69 9.77 15.06
N HIS A 186 5.75 9.90 15.86
CA HIS A 186 6.96 9.11 15.81
C HIS A 186 7.41 8.78 17.23
N THR A 187 7.15 7.55 17.67
CA THR A 187 7.46 7.12 19.04
C THR A 187 8.97 7.12 19.28
N GLY A 188 9.73 6.74 18.25
CA GLY A 188 11.15 6.45 18.32
C GLY A 188 11.45 4.97 18.60
N ASN A 189 10.54 4.26 19.26
CA ASN A 189 10.64 2.84 19.57
C ASN A 189 9.24 2.22 19.51
N ASP A 190 8.80 1.85 18.31
CA ASP A 190 7.43 1.38 18.09
C ASP A 190 7.13 0.12 18.92
N GLU A 191 8.08 -0.78 19.13
CA GLU A 191 7.92 -2.00 19.96
C GLU A 191 7.63 -1.70 21.44
N ALA A 192 8.18 -0.60 21.97
CA ALA A 192 7.91 -0.20 23.36
C ALA A 192 6.52 0.42 23.53
N PHE A 193 6.05 1.15 22.52
CA PHE A 193 4.85 1.97 22.62
C PHE A 193 3.61 1.33 22.01
N PHE A 194 3.77 0.46 21.00
CA PHE A 194 2.65 -0.19 20.31
C PHE A 194 2.28 -1.49 21.00
N LEU A 195 0.99 -1.76 21.06
CA LEU A 195 0.43 -2.99 21.60
C LEU A 195 -0.91 -3.31 20.93
N PRO A 196 -1.32 -4.59 20.89
CA PRO A 196 -2.62 -4.96 20.34
C PRO A 196 -3.75 -4.21 21.03
N LEU A 197 -4.68 -3.67 20.24
CA LEU A 197 -5.81 -2.88 20.73
C LEU A 197 -6.66 -3.69 21.72
N SER A 198 -6.82 -4.99 21.48
CA SER A 198 -7.52 -5.93 22.37
C SER A 198 -6.89 -6.04 23.77
N SER A 199 -5.58 -5.80 23.90
CA SER A 199 -4.87 -6.00 25.17
C SER A 199 -4.91 -4.80 26.13
N ARG A 200 -5.41 -3.64 25.68
CA ARG A 200 -5.34 -2.40 26.47
C ARG A 200 -6.15 -2.47 27.77
N GLY A 201 -7.34 -3.10 27.74
CA GLY A 201 -8.22 -3.25 28.90
C GLY A 201 -7.61 -4.15 29.98
N VAL A 202 -7.15 -5.34 29.59
CA VAL A 202 -6.45 -6.28 30.48
C VAL A 202 -5.22 -5.65 31.14
N ARG A 203 -4.51 -4.77 30.40
CA ARG A 203 -3.34 -4.04 30.91
C ARG A 203 -3.69 -2.75 31.66
N LYS A 204 -4.97 -2.35 31.72
CA LYS A 204 -5.46 -1.09 32.31
C LYS A 204 -4.82 0.15 31.70
N LEU A 205 -4.74 0.18 30.37
CA LEU A 205 -4.09 1.25 29.58
C LEU A 205 -5.08 2.10 28.78
N ASP A 206 -6.39 1.91 28.96
CA ASP A 206 -7.43 2.58 28.17
C ASP A 206 -7.31 4.11 28.21
N ALA A 207 -7.03 4.68 29.38
CA ALA A 207 -6.91 6.13 29.57
C ALA A 207 -5.67 6.74 28.89
N ASP A 208 -4.66 5.93 28.56
CA ASP A 208 -3.37 6.37 28.03
C ASP A 208 -3.07 5.80 26.66
N THR A 209 -4.06 5.26 25.95
CA THR A 209 -3.83 4.69 24.62
C THR A 209 -4.79 5.29 23.60
N VAL A 210 -4.29 5.46 22.38
CA VAL A 210 -5.10 5.77 21.20
C VAL A 210 -4.77 4.77 20.10
N PRO A 211 -5.73 4.39 19.24
CA PRO A 211 -5.44 3.55 18.09
C PRO A 211 -4.33 4.15 17.23
N VAL A 212 -3.41 3.30 16.77
CA VAL A 212 -2.35 3.67 15.85
C VAL A 212 -2.56 2.96 14.53
N VAL A 213 -2.52 3.72 13.44
CA VAL A 213 -2.74 3.22 12.09
C VAL A 213 -1.40 2.93 11.42
N LEU A 214 -1.31 1.72 10.87
CA LEU A 214 -0.19 1.22 10.08
C LEU A 214 -0.60 1.07 8.61
N GLY A 215 0.37 1.14 7.70
CA GLY A 215 0.13 1.16 6.25
C GLY A 215 -0.62 -0.05 5.68
N GLU A 216 -0.58 -1.21 6.34
CA GLU A 216 -1.31 -2.40 5.94
C GLU A 216 -2.81 -2.34 6.27
N GLU A 217 -3.19 -1.50 7.23
CA GLU A 217 -4.56 -1.33 7.71
C GLU A 217 -5.37 -0.34 6.87
N VAL A 218 -4.72 0.37 5.94
CA VAL A 218 -5.33 1.34 5.02
C VAL A 218 -5.61 0.64 3.70
N ARG A 219 -6.80 0.05 3.53
CA ARG A 219 -7.16 -0.75 2.33
C ARG A 219 -8.61 -0.56 1.95
N ASP A 220 -8.86 -0.49 0.64
CA ASP A 220 -10.21 -0.50 0.04
C ASP A 220 -11.24 0.34 0.78
N PHE A 221 -10.94 1.65 0.93
CA PHE A 221 -11.79 2.64 1.61
C PHE A 221 -12.04 2.36 3.10
N ARG A 222 -11.32 1.41 3.71
CA ARG A 222 -11.45 1.02 5.11
C ARG A 222 -10.15 1.18 5.88
N LEU A 223 -10.32 1.50 7.15
CA LEU A 223 -9.24 1.72 8.10
C LEU A 223 -9.62 1.08 9.43
N GLN A 224 -8.98 -0.03 9.77
CA GLN A 224 -9.24 -0.81 10.98
C GLN A 224 -7.93 -1.05 11.73
N PRO A 225 -7.63 -0.23 12.76
CA PRO A 225 -6.38 -0.36 13.50
C PRO A 225 -6.41 -1.59 14.41
N ALA A 226 -5.45 -2.50 14.25
CA ALA A 226 -5.27 -3.65 15.13
C ALA A 226 -4.45 -3.30 16.38
N ASN A 227 -3.69 -2.19 16.32
CA ASN A 227 -2.81 -1.75 17.39
C ASN A 227 -3.26 -0.40 17.98
N CYS A 228 -2.85 -0.18 19.22
CA CYS A 228 -2.85 1.13 19.86
C CYS A 228 -1.44 1.52 20.27
N THR A 229 -1.26 2.78 20.64
CA THR A 229 -0.01 3.30 21.18
C THR A 229 -0.24 3.97 22.53
N VAL A 230 0.67 3.77 23.49
CA VAL A 230 0.69 4.56 24.72
C VAL A 230 0.94 6.03 24.35
N PHE A 231 -0.02 6.90 24.60
CA PHE A 231 -0.09 8.25 24.07
C PHE A 231 0.02 9.30 25.20
N PRO A 232 1.20 9.92 25.39
CA PRO A 232 1.48 10.84 26.50
C PRO A 232 0.96 12.27 26.25
N TYR A 233 -0.09 12.42 25.43
CA TYR A 233 -0.69 13.70 25.06
C TYR A 233 -2.21 13.66 25.27
N ASP A 234 -2.82 14.81 25.52
CA ASP A 234 -4.27 14.96 25.63
C ASP A 234 -4.98 15.12 24.26
N SER A 235 -6.30 15.34 24.26
CA SER A 235 -7.08 15.53 23.03
C SER A 235 -6.71 16.80 22.25
N GLN A 236 -6.02 17.76 22.86
CA GLN A 236 -5.48 18.95 22.21
C GLN A 236 -4.01 18.76 21.80
N GLY A 237 -3.45 17.56 22.00
CA GLY A 237 -2.06 17.26 21.72
C GLY A 237 -1.06 17.94 22.65
N ALA A 238 -1.49 18.43 23.82
CA ALA A 238 -0.59 18.93 24.85
C ALA A 238 -0.04 17.75 25.68
N PRO A 239 1.22 17.82 26.17
CA PRO A 239 1.77 16.79 27.04
C PRO A 239 0.90 16.56 28.28
N LYS A 240 0.54 15.31 28.57
CA LYS A 240 -0.15 14.90 29.80
C LYS A 240 0.70 13.91 30.59
N GLU A 241 0.43 13.78 31.88
CA GLU A 241 1.02 12.70 32.69
C GLU A 241 0.33 11.37 32.40
N LEU A 242 1.12 10.30 32.39
CA LEU A 242 0.63 8.94 32.22
C LEU A 242 0.10 8.40 33.56
N THR A 243 -0.92 7.54 33.51
CA THR A 243 -1.36 6.80 34.70
C THR A 243 -0.25 5.89 35.23
N VAL A 244 -0.37 5.48 36.50
CA VAL A 244 0.58 4.56 37.13
C VAL A 244 0.71 3.24 36.35
N ALA A 245 -0.38 2.76 35.74
CA ALA A 245 -0.37 1.55 34.92
C ALA A 245 0.50 1.72 33.67
N ALA A 246 0.33 2.82 32.92
CA ALA A 246 1.12 3.13 31.74
C ALA A 246 2.59 3.40 32.08
N GLN A 247 2.88 4.12 33.16
CA GLN A 247 4.25 4.33 33.63
C GLN A 247 4.92 2.99 33.97
N ARG A 248 4.24 2.09 34.69
CA ARG A 248 4.76 0.75 35.02
C ARG A 248 4.97 -0.10 33.76
N TYR A 249 4.09 0.01 32.77
CA TYR A 249 4.21 -0.70 31.50
C TYR A 249 5.52 -0.34 30.79
N LEU A 250 5.80 0.96 30.62
CA LEU A 250 7.00 1.49 29.95
C LEU A 250 8.26 1.43 30.82
N TRP A 251 8.14 1.37 32.15
CA TRP A 251 9.27 1.35 33.08
C TRP A 251 10.28 0.24 32.79
N ARG A 252 9.78 -0.92 32.35
CA ARG A 252 10.60 -2.11 32.00
C ARG A 252 11.64 -1.83 30.91
N VAL A 253 11.37 -0.85 30.04
CA VAL A 253 12.24 -0.43 28.94
C VAL A 253 12.74 1.00 29.10
N ARG A 254 12.57 1.61 30.28
CA ARG A 254 12.88 3.02 30.55
C ARG A 254 14.29 3.41 30.10
N ARG A 255 15.30 2.61 30.45
CA ARG A 255 16.70 2.94 30.11
C ARG A 255 16.90 3.01 28.59
N GLY A 256 16.31 2.08 27.84
CA GLY A 256 16.36 2.08 26.38
C GLY A 256 15.69 3.32 25.80
N LEU A 257 14.54 3.73 26.34
CA LEU A 257 13.83 4.94 25.92
C LEU A 257 14.60 6.24 26.23
N GLU A 258 15.34 6.30 27.34
CA GLU A 258 16.17 7.45 27.72
C GLU A 258 17.40 7.61 26.81
N THR A 259 18.06 6.51 26.46
CA THR A 259 19.31 6.51 25.68
C THR A 259 19.09 6.49 24.18
N GLN A 260 17.83 6.34 23.73
CA GLN A 260 17.52 6.35 22.31
C GLN A 260 17.90 7.70 21.69
N LEU A 261 18.62 7.65 20.56
CA LEU A 261 19.02 8.82 19.81
C LEU A 261 18.09 9.07 18.63
N ASP A 262 17.59 10.29 18.52
CA ASP A 262 16.98 10.82 17.30
C ASP A 262 17.64 12.17 16.98
N PHE A 263 18.03 12.35 15.72
CA PHE A 263 18.88 13.48 15.29
C PHE A 263 20.16 13.63 16.14
N GLN A 264 20.76 12.49 16.51
CA GLN A 264 21.98 12.40 17.34
C GLN A 264 21.82 12.96 18.76
N GLN A 265 20.58 13.12 19.24
CA GLN A 265 20.28 13.61 20.58
C GLN A 265 19.33 12.65 21.29
N THR A 266 19.53 12.49 22.59
CA THR A 266 18.60 11.83 23.50
C THR A 266 17.33 12.65 23.69
N LYS A 267 16.28 12.03 24.24
CA LYS A 267 15.04 12.75 24.60
C LYS A 267 15.31 13.90 25.58
N ALA A 268 16.16 13.67 26.59
CA ALA A 268 16.50 14.68 27.59
C ALA A 268 17.20 15.90 26.98
N GLU A 269 18.16 15.69 26.06
CA GLU A 269 18.84 16.78 25.34
C GLU A 269 17.89 17.60 24.45
N ARG A 270 16.76 17.00 24.04
CA ARG A 270 15.68 17.65 23.28
C ARG A 270 14.59 18.25 24.16
N GLY A 271 14.73 18.20 25.49
CA GLY A 271 13.74 18.72 26.45
C GLY A 271 12.47 17.87 26.57
N LEU A 272 12.53 16.60 26.19
CA LEU A 272 11.40 15.66 26.24
C LEU A 272 11.48 14.77 27.49
N ARG A 273 10.32 14.33 27.99
CA ARG A 273 10.25 13.29 29.03
C ARG A 273 10.67 11.95 28.44
N TRP A 274 11.20 11.05 29.26
CA TRP A 274 11.70 9.75 28.78
C TRP A 274 10.62 8.90 28.09
N PHE A 275 9.35 9.09 28.46
CA PHE A 275 8.18 8.42 27.89
C PHE A 275 7.48 9.23 26.78
N ASP A 276 7.93 10.45 26.45
CA ASP A 276 7.35 11.18 25.32
C ASP A 276 7.68 10.49 24.00
N HIS A 277 6.78 10.59 23.04
CA HIS A 277 7.12 10.23 21.66
C HIS A 277 8.26 11.12 21.16
N SER A 278 9.24 10.54 20.48
CA SER A 278 10.38 11.29 19.96
C SER A 278 9.98 12.47 19.05
N MET A 279 8.90 12.35 18.28
CA MET A 279 8.25 13.50 17.65
C MET A 279 6.73 13.30 17.65
N PHE A 280 6.00 14.38 17.92
CA PHE A 280 4.56 14.43 17.80
C PHE A 280 4.17 15.71 17.06
N PHE A 281 3.16 15.65 16.20
CA PHE A 281 2.72 16.76 15.35
C PHE A 281 1.28 17.16 15.73
N PRO A 282 1.09 17.99 16.78
CA PRO A 282 -0.24 18.30 17.32
C PRO A 282 -1.22 18.86 16.29
N ALA A 283 -0.75 19.69 15.35
CA ALA A 283 -1.60 20.28 14.32
C ALA A 283 -2.34 19.22 13.47
N ARG A 284 -1.67 18.11 13.13
CA ARG A 284 -2.28 16.99 12.39
C ARG A 284 -3.14 16.08 13.27
N TYR A 285 -3.04 16.19 14.58
CA TYR A 285 -3.86 15.40 15.51
C TYR A 285 -5.16 16.12 15.88
N ARG A 286 -5.11 17.44 16.08
CA ARG A 286 -6.28 18.25 16.52
C ARG A 286 -7.42 18.25 15.52
N ASN A 287 -7.12 18.33 14.23
CA ASN A 287 -8.16 18.23 13.20
C ASN A 287 -8.57 16.75 13.06
N PRO A 288 -9.83 16.38 13.33
CA PRO A 288 -10.26 14.98 13.23
C PRO A 288 -10.28 14.47 11.79
N LEU A 289 -10.62 15.32 10.81
CA LEU A 289 -10.71 14.88 9.42
C LEU A 289 -9.30 14.76 8.79
N SER A 290 -9.03 13.60 8.20
CA SER A 290 -7.80 13.33 7.43
C SER A 290 -8.08 12.36 6.30
N ILE A 291 -7.24 12.37 5.26
CA ILE A 291 -7.16 11.23 4.33
C ILE A 291 -5.87 10.47 4.63
N ALA A 292 -6.00 9.26 5.19
CA ALA A 292 -4.88 8.36 5.42
C ALA A 292 -4.53 7.61 4.14
N PHE A 293 -3.24 7.30 3.95
CA PHE A 293 -2.81 6.50 2.80
C PHE A 293 -1.68 5.54 3.12
N ALA A 294 -1.65 4.41 2.41
CA ALA A 294 -0.59 3.43 2.55
C ALA A 294 0.72 3.92 1.93
N PHE A 295 1.78 4.04 2.74
CA PHE A 295 3.10 4.50 2.29
C PHE A 295 3.81 3.50 1.37
N VAL A 296 3.62 2.20 1.62
CA VAL A 296 4.12 1.12 0.76
C VAL A 296 2.95 0.19 0.45
N ALA A 297 2.60 0.10 -0.83
CA ALA A 297 1.53 -0.75 -1.32
C ALA A 297 1.72 -1.03 -2.81
N THR A 298 1.01 -2.05 -3.32
CA THR A 298 1.01 -2.36 -4.76
C THR A 298 0.08 -1.44 -5.55
N HIS A 299 -0.90 -0.83 -4.87
CA HIS A 299 -1.91 0.08 -5.41
C HIS A 299 -2.12 1.25 -4.46
N ASN A 300 -2.67 2.35 -4.98
CA ASN A 300 -3.11 3.48 -4.17
C ASN A 300 -4.28 3.08 -3.27
N HIS A 301 -4.10 3.27 -1.96
CA HIS A 301 -5.16 3.13 -0.98
C HIS A 301 -5.23 4.42 -0.16
N PHE A 302 -6.32 5.15 -0.33
CA PHE A 302 -6.66 6.34 0.44
C PHE A 302 -7.98 6.11 1.16
N VAL A 303 -8.06 6.57 2.42
CA VAL A 303 -9.23 6.36 3.28
C VAL A 303 -9.49 7.63 4.09
N LEU A 304 -10.76 8.04 4.17
CA LEU A 304 -11.17 9.12 5.06
C LEU A 304 -11.15 8.64 6.51
N ASP A 305 -10.36 9.32 7.34
CA ASP A 305 -10.38 9.19 8.78
C ASP A 305 -11.16 10.34 9.42
N ARG A 306 -12.02 9.98 10.38
CA ARG A 306 -12.86 10.91 11.15
C ARG A 306 -12.32 11.16 12.57
N GLY A 307 -11.03 10.91 12.78
CA GLY A 307 -10.32 11.24 14.01
C GLY A 307 -10.20 10.11 15.02
N GLY A 308 -9.67 10.47 16.19
CA GLY A 308 -9.46 9.57 17.33
C GLY A 308 -8.26 8.64 17.19
N LYS A 309 -7.40 8.83 16.18
CA LYS A 309 -6.29 7.93 15.84
C LYS A 309 -4.99 8.70 15.64
N VAL A 310 -3.87 7.98 15.72
CA VAL A 310 -2.56 8.48 15.31
C VAL A 310 -1.99 7.62 14.19
N PHE A 311 -1.07 8.20 13.45
CA PHE A 311 -0.60 7.71 12.16
C PHE A 311 0.91 7.72 12.18
N ASN A 312 1.52 6.56 11.96
CA ASN A 312 2.97 6.45 11.88
C ASN A 312 3.47 6.76 10.45
N ARG A 313 4.73 6.44 10.15
CA ARG A 313 5.30 6.67 8.81
C ARG A 313 4.69 5.78 7.73
N SER A 314 4.15 4.60 8.07
CA SER A 314 3.62 3.67 7.06
C SER A 314 2.18 4.00 6.65
N ALA A 315 1.44 4.79 7.45
CA ALA A 315 0.12 5.32 7.11
C ALA A 315 0.04 6.85 7.26
N PRO A 316 0.84 7.65 6.55
CA PRO A 316 0.76 9.12 6.61
C PRO A 316 -0.64 9.65 6.27
N VAL A 317 -0.95 10.86 6.73
CA VAL A 317 -2.22 11.54 6.49
C VAL A 317 -2.06 12.82 5.68
N ILE A 318 -3.08 13.13 4.89
CA ILE A 318 -3.31 14.42 4.23
C ILE A 318 -4.32 15.20 5.09
N LYS A 319 -4.00 16.47 5.37
CA LYS A 319 -4.88 17.42 6.06
C LYS A 319 -5.25 18.55 5.10
N LEU A 320 -6.55 18.80 4.95
CA LEU A 320 -7.07 19.95 4.22
C LEU A 320 -6.98 21.22 5.10
N PRO A 321 -7.14 22.42 4.51
CA PRO A 321 -7.25 23.67 5.25
C PRO A 321 -8.28 23.62 6.38
N GLU A 322 -8.06 24.42 7.42
CA GLU A 322 -9.01 24.56 8.52
C GLU A 322 -10.38 25.02 7.99
N GLY A 323 -11.45 24.41 8.48
CA GLY A 323 -12.82 24.65 8.00
C GLY A 323 -13.25 23.81 6.80
N ALA A 324 -12.36 22.99 6.22
CA ALA A 324 -12.73 22.11 5.11
C ALA A 324 -13.80 21.08 5.52
N THR A 325 -14.80 20.88 4.67
CA THR A 325 -15.94 20.01 4.94
C THR A 325 -15.60 18.54 4.67
N GLU A 326 -16.43 17.63 5.18
CA GLU A 326 -16.31 16.21 4.86
C GLU A 326 -16.49 15.94 3.35
N GLU A 327 -17.38 16.67 2.67
CA GLU A 327 -17.57 16.59 1.22
C GLU A 327 -16.29 16.94 0.46
N GLU A 328 -15.56 17.97 0.86
CA GLU A 328 -14.27 18.32 0.23
C GLU A 328 -13.23 17.19 0.38
N HIS A 329 -13.25 16.49 1.52
CA HIS A 329 -12.40 15.31 1.72
C HIS A 329 -12.85 14.14 0.83
N LEU A 330 -14.16 13.88 0.72
CA LEU A 330 -14.71 12.80 -0.11
C LEU A 330 -14.49 13.04 -1.60
N ALA A 331 -14.56 14.29 -2.06
CA ALA A 331 -14.24 14.67 -3.42
C ALA A 331 -12.77 14.37 -3.76
N LEU A 332 -11.85 14.72 -2.85
CA LEU A 332 -10.44 14.40 -3.01
C LEU A 332 -10.17 12.89 -2.88
N LEU A 333 -10.89 12.20 -1.98
CA LEU A 333 -10.79 10.75 -1.78
C LEU A 333 -11.12 9.98 -3.06
N GLY A 334 -12.15 10.42 -3.80
CA GLY A 334 -12.55 9.83 -5.08
C GLY A 334 -11.40 9.87 -6.09
N VAL A 335 -10.88 11.06 -6.41
CA VAL A 335 -9.79 11.17 -7.41
C VAL A 335 -8.52 10.42 -6.97
N LEU A 336 -8.16 10.46 -5.68
CA LEU A 336 -6.96 9.80 -5.17
C LEU A 336 -7.02 8.28 -5.22
N ASN A 337 -8.23 7.69 -5.24
CA ASN A 337 -8.46 6.25 -5.37
C ASN A 337 -8.74 5.77 -6.81
N SER A 338 -8.61 6.64 -7.81
CA SER A 338 -8.79 6.28 -9.23
C SER A 338 -7.59 5.52 -9.80
N SER A 339 -7.82 4.78 -10.90
CA SER A 339 -6.76 4.18 -11.72
C SER A 339 -5.82 5.23 -12.32
N THR A 340 -6.33 6.39 -12.69
CA THR A 340 -5.55 7.55 -13.16
C THR A 340 -4.55 8.01 -12.10
N ALA A 341 -4.98 8.14 -10.83
CA ALA A 341 -4.09 8.45 -9.73
C ALA A 341 -3.07 7.33 -9.48
N CYS A 342 -3.49 6.06 -9.57
CA CYS A 342 -2.58 4.92 -9.45
C CYS A 342 -1.46 4.97 -10.49
N PHE A 343 -1.82 5.19 -11.76
CA PHE A 343 -0.88 5.35 -12.86
C PHE A 343 0.13 6.47 -12.56
N TRP A 344 -0.36 7.68 -12.28
CA TRP A 344 0.52 8.81 -12.00
C TRP A 344 1.46 8.53 -10.82
N LEU A 345 0.95 7.93 -9.75
CA LEU A 345 1.75 7.59 -8.58
C LEU A 345 2.83 6.58 -8.92
N LYS A 346 2.53 5.51 -9.66
CA LYS A 346 3.54 4.53 -10.10
C LYS A 346 4.59 5.16 -11.02
N GLN A 347 4.18 6.10 -11.87
CA GLN A 347 5.11 6.85 -12.71
C GLN A 347 6.00 7.83 -11.93
N ASN A 348 5.66 8.24 -10.71
CA ASN A 348 6.43 9.24 -9.95
C ASN A 348 7.01 8.72 -8.64
N SER A 349 6.70 7.48 -8.26
CA SER A 349 7.10 6.87 -7.00
C SER A 349 8.16 5.79 -7.21
N HIS A 350 8.88 5.48 -6.14
CA HIS A 350 9.92 4.46 -6.19
C HIS A 350 9.33 3.06 -6.14
N ASP A 351 9.62 2.25 -7.15
CA ASP A 351 9.39 0.80 -7.16
C ASP A 351 10.36 0.08 -6.21
N LYS A 352 9.81 -0.60 -5.20
CA LYS A 352 10.55 -1.41 -4.20
C LYS A 352 10.63 -2.89 -4.59
N GLY A 353 10.12 -3.28 -5.75
CA GLY A 353 10.00 -4.67 -6.20
C GLY A 353 9.11 -5.49 -5.28
N ASN A 354 9.50 -6.74 -5.03
CA ASN A 354 8.75 -7.73 -4.24
C ASN A 354 9.00 -7.70 -2.73
N GLY A 355 9.34 -6.54 -2.16
CA GLY A 355 9.29 -6.37 -0.70
C GLY A 355 10.52 -6.81 0.11
N GLY A 356 11.74 -6.79 -0.45
CA GLY A 356 12.98 -6.91 0.36
C GLY A 356 14.12 -7.72 -0.28
N ILE A 357 15.25 -7.81 0.42
CA ILE A 357 16.41 -8.62 0.02
C ILE A 357 16.01 -10.09 0.09
N GLY A 358 15.82 -10.73 -1.07
CA GLY A 358 15.39 -12.14 -1.18
C GLY A 358 13.98 -12.34 -1.74
N GLY A 359 13.24 -11.27 -2.06
CA GLY A 359 12.01 -11.39 -2.85
C GLY A 359 12.34 -11.93 -4.25
N GLY A 360 11.66 -13.00 -4.68
CA GLY A 360 11.77 -13.51 -6.05
C GLY A 360 11.33 -12.47 -7.09
N ILE A 361 11.53 -12.76 -8.38
CA ILE A 361 11.03 -11.93 -9.48
C ILE A 361 9.51 -11.79 -9.34
N ALA A 362 8.98 -10.57 -9.44
CA ALA A 362 7.54 -10.36 -9.60
C ALA A 362 7.17 -10.90 -10.96
N SER A 363 6.37 -11.97 -11.02
CA SER A 363 5.91 -12.52 -12.29
C SER A 363 5.03 -11.52 -13.04
N SER A 364 4.50 -10.49 -12.36
CA SER A 364 3.72 -9.42 -12.99
C SER A 364 3.92 -8.05 -12.34
N GLU A 365 3.85 -7.00 -13.15
CA GLU A 365 4.01 -5.59 -12.72
C GLU A 365 2.99 -5.18 -11.65
N TRP A 366 1.77 -5.73 -11.71
CA TRP A 366 0.76 -5.40 -10.72
C TRP A 366 1.19 -5.83 -9.31
N GLU A 367 2.05 -6.85 -9.13
CA GLU A 367 2.54 -7.35 -7.83
C GLU A 367 3.58 -6.46 -7.14
N ARG A 368 4.19 -5.51 -7.87
CA ARG A 368 5.29 -4.71 -7.33
C ARG A 368 4.83 -3.69 -6.29
N PHE A 369 5.60 -3.55 -5.21
CA PHE A 369 5.34 -2.58 -4.16
C PHE A 369 5.96 -1.22 -4.51
N PHE A 370 5.19 -0.15 -4.37
CA PHE A 370 5.64 1.21 -4.59
C PHE A 370 5.69 1.99 -3.27
N GLU A 371 6.65 2.91 -3.16
CA GLU A 371 6.76 3.85 -2.05
C GLU A 371 6.06 5.17 -2.38
N PHE A 372 4.78 5.30 -2.02
CA PHE A 372 4.00 6.53 -2.22
C PHE A 372 4.34 7.55 -1.14
N THR A 373 5.22 8.51 -1.44
CA THR A 373 5.64 9.51 -0.46
C THR A 373 4.73 10.73 -0.46
N GLY A 374 4.62 11.39 0.70
CA GLY A 374 3.91 12.68 0.78
C GLY A 374 4.56 13.79 -0.06
N THR A 375 5.87 13.71 -0.31
CA THR A 375 6.57 14.64 -1.22
C THR A 375 6.11 14.44 -2.66
N THR A 376 6.05 13.20 -3.14
CA THR A 376 5.53 12.88 -4.47
C THR A 376 4.07 13.32 -4.60
N LEU A 377 3.22 12.99 -3.62
CA LEU A 377 1.80 13.32 -3.65
C LEU A 377 1.51 14.82 -3.77
N LYS A 378 2.34 15.69 -3.20
CA LYS A 378 2.18 17.15 -3.29
C LYS A 378 2.12 17.67 -4.72
N ASP A 379 2.76 16.96 -5.65
CA ASP A 379 2.82 17.35 -7.06
C ASP A 379 1.77 16.66 -7.92
N PHE A 380 0.90 15.82 -7.32
CA PHE A 380 -0.19 15.18 -8.04
C PHE A 380 -1.11 16.23 -8.69
N PRO A 381 -1.32 16.16 -10.02
CA PRO A 381 -2.19 17.09 -10.75
C PRO A 381 -3.65 16.78 -10.43
N LEU A 382 -4.39 17.76 -9.91
CA LEU A 382 -5.83 17.66 -9.71
C LEU A 382 -6.59 18.23 -10.93
N PRO A 383 -7.64 17.54 -11.41
CA PRO A 383 -8.51 18.06 -12.44
C PRO A 383 -9.36 19.22 -11.90
N ALA A 384 -10.03 19.95 -12.79
CA ALA A 384 -10.84 21.12 -12.41
C ALA A 384 -12.06 20.73 -11.54
N ALA A 385 -12.69 19.61 -11.83
CA ALA A 385 -13.79 19.04 -11.06
C ALA A 385 -13.35 17.71 -10.42
N LEU A 386 -13.84 17.45 -9.21
CA LEU A 386 -13.54 16.24 -8.44
C LEU A 386 -14.79 15.35 -8.34
N PRO A 387 -14.65 14.01 -8.36
CA PRO A 387 -15.78 13.07 -8.41
C PRO A 387 -16.42 12.86 -7.03
N LEU A 388 -17.01 13.92 -6.46
CA LEU A 388 -17.63 13.91 -5.12
C LEU A 388 -18.66 12.79 -4.96
N LYS A 389 -19.61 12.69 -5.91
CA LYS A 389 -20.71 11.70 -5.82
C LYS A 389 -20.17 10.28 -5.66
N ARG A 390 -19.20 9.88 -6.49
CA ARG A 390 -18.59 8.55 -6.45
C ARG A 390 -17.73 8.35 -5.21
N GLY A 391 -16.96 9.36 -4.82
CA GLY A 391 -16.17 9.34 -3.58
C GLY A 391 -17.03 9.12 -2.34
N SER A 392 -18.15 9.84 -2.22
CA SER A 392 -19.12 9.69 -1.13
C SER A 392 -19.81 8.32 -1.14
N GLN A 393 -20.21 7.83 -2.32
CA GLN A 393 -20.86 6.52 -2.45
C GLN A 393 -19.90 5.37 -2.05
N LEU A 394 -18.65 5.42 -2.48
CA LEU A 394 -17.64 4.41 -2.12
C LEU A 394 -17.32 4.41 -0.62
N ASP A 395 -17.19 5.58 0.00
CA ASP A 395 -16.98 5.69 1.45
C ASP A 395 -18.19 5.14 2.23
N ALA A 396 -19.42 5.48 1.83
CA ALA A 396 -20.64 4.96 2.45
C ALA A 396 -20.76 3.43 2.31
N LEU A 397 -20.52 2.90 1.10
CA LEU A 397 -20.52 1.44 0.86
C LEU A 397 -19.43 0.74 1.68
N ALA A 398 -18.24 1.34 1.79
CA ALA A 398 -17.15 0.78 2.58
C ALA A 398 -17.47 0.70 4.09
N GLN A 399 -18.17 1.71 4.62
CA GLN A 399 -18.68 1.70 5.99
C GLN A 399 -19.73 0.61 6.19
N SER A 400 -20.71 0.50 5.29
CA SER A 400 -21.71 -0.58 5.32
C SER A 400 -21.07 -1.97 5.19
N PHE A 401 -20.07 -2.11 4.33
CA PHE A 401 -19.30 -3.34 4.19
C PHE A 401 -18.60 -3.71 5.51
N ALA A 402 -17.96 -2.74 6.16
CA ALA A 402 -17.31 -2.94 7.46
C ALA A 402 -18.32 -3.33 8.56
N ALA A 403 -19.51 -2.73 8.57
CA ALA A 403 -20.59 -3.06 9.49
C ALA A 403 -21.19 -4.46 9.25
N SER A 404 -21.06 -5.00 8.03
CA SER A 404 -21.47 -6.37 7.68
C SER A 404 -20.39 -7.43 7.94
N ALA A 405 -19.19 -7.05 8.39
CA ALA A 405 -18.13 -8.01 8.66
C ALA A 405 -18.47 -8.87 9.89
N PRO A 406 -18.02 -10.14 9.96
CA PRO A 406 -18.32 -11.02 11.10
C PRO A 406 -17.99 -10.39 12.45
N ALA A 407 -16.86 -9.68 12.54
CA ALA A 407 -16.41 -9.04 13.78
C ALA A 407 -17.35 -7.93 14.27
N ALA A 408 -18.06 -7.23 13.39
CA ALA A 408 -19.02 -6.19 13.78
C ALA A 408 -20.29 -6.80 14.39
N LEU A 409 -20.67 -8.01 13.98
CA LEU A 409 -21.86 -8.71 14.51
C LEU A 409 -21.68 -9.21 15.94
N THR A 410 -20.43 -9.37 16.39
CA THR A 410 -20.11 -9.95 17.69
C THR A 410 -19.83 -8.90 18.77
N GLU A 411 -19.82 -7.61 18.43
CA GLU A 411 -19.65 -6.52 19.40
C GLU A 411 -20.85 -6.39 20.34
N ASP A 412 -22.07 -6.64 19.84
CA ASP A 412 -23.33 -6.37 20.56
C ASP A 412 -24.08 -7.63 21.02
N GLY A 413 -23.55 -8.84 20.80
CA GLY A 413 -24.25 -10.06 21.20
C GLY A 413 -23.58 -11.38 20.84
N THR A 414 -24.33 -12.46 21.04
CA THR A 414 -23.92 -13.84 20.76
C THR A 414 -24.10 -14.12 19.25
N PRO A 415 -23.04 -14.49 18.50
CA PRO A 415 -23.16 -14.80 17.08
C PRO A 415 -24.05 -16.03 16.84
N THR A 416 -24.83 -15.98 15.76
CA THR A 416 -25.69 -17.10 15.32
C THR A 416 -25.41 -17.43 13.86
N ALA A 417 -25.63 -18.70 13.47
CA ALA A 417 -25.48 -19.12 12.06
C ALA A 417 -26.31 -18.26 11.09
N SER A 418 -27.56 -17.95 11.47
CA SER A 418 -28.44 -17.14 10.63
C SER A 418 -27.94 -15.71 10.45
N ALA A 419 -27.40 -15.08 11.51
CA ALA A 419 -26.85 -13.74 11.42
C ALA A 419 -25.59 -13.69 10.56
N LEU A 420 -24.72 -14.70 10.68
CA LEU A 420 -23.51 -14.82 9.86
C LEU A 420 -23.84 -15.04 8.38
N GLU A 421 -24.83 -15.87 8.07
CA GLU A 421 -25.23 -16.12 6.68
C GLU A 421 -25.87 -14.88 6.03
N GLU A 422 -26.72 -14.15 6.74
CA GLU A 422 -27.30 -12.91 6.22
C GLU A 422 -26.25 -11.81 6.06
N ALA A 423 -25.30 -11.72 6.99
CA ALA A 423 -24.16 -10.81 6.87
C ALA A 423 -23.26 -11.18 5.68
N ARG A 424 -23.04 -12.48 5.42
CA ARG A 424 -22.29 -12.97 4.26
C ARG A 424 -22.91 -12.50 2.95
N LYS A 425 -24.23 -12.70 2.78
CA LYS A 425 -24.97 -12.26 1.58
C LYS A 425 -24.91 -10.75 1.41
N THR A 426 -25.15 -10.01 2.50
CA THR A 426 -25.11 -8.55 2.51
C THR A 426 -23.72 -8.03 2.14
N SER A 427 -22.68 -8.62 2.73
CA SER A 427 -21.28 -8.28 2.45
C SER A 427 -20.92 -8.53 0.98
N GLN A 428 -21.34 -9.66 0.40
CA GLN A 428 -21.13 -9.97 -1.01
C GLN A 428 -21.82 -8.98 -1.95
N SER A 429 -23.08 -8.63 -1.68
CA SER A 429 -23.83 -7.63 -2.46
C SER A 429 -23.16 -6.25 -2.40
N ILE A 430 -22.80 -5.78 -1.18
CA ILE A 430 -22.11 -4.49 -1.02
C ILE A 430 -20.76 -4.49 -1.74
N LEU A 431 -19.99 -5.59 -1.70
CA LEU A 431 -18.73 -5.69 -2.44
C LEU A 431 -18.96 -5.54 -3.94
N GLY A 432 -19.97 -6.19 -4.51
CA GLY A 432 -20.33 -6.04 -5.92
C GLY A 432 -20.71 -4.59 -6.29
N GLN A 433 -21.38 -3.88 -5.39
CA GLN A 433 -21.68 -2.44 -5.54
C GLN A 433 -20.42 -1.57 -5.46
N MET A 434 -19.48 -1.89 -4.55
CA MET A 434 -18.20 -1.18 -4.47
C MET A 434 -17.36 -1.38 -5.74
N VAL A 435 -17.35 -2.60 -6.30
CA VAL A 435 -16.62 -2.94 -7.53
C VAL A 435 -17.15 -2.13 -8.72
N VAL A 436 -18.47 -2.11 -8.94
CA VAL A 436 -19.06 -1.30 -10.02
C VAL A 436 -18.85 0.19 -9.80
N MET A 437 -18.98 0.67 -8.55
CA MET A 437 -18.81 2.09 -8.26
C MET A 437 -17.37 2.57 -8.48
N GLN A 438 -16.38 1.73 -8.21
CA GLN A 438 -14.99 2.01 -8.54
C GLN A 438 -14.76 2.01 -10.05
N GLU A 439 -15.42 1.12 -10.81
CA GLU A 439 -15.36 1.14 -12.27
C GLU A 439 -15.93 2.46 -12.80
N GLU A 440 -17.09 2.90 -12.31
CA GLU A 440 -17.68 4.19 -12.68
C GLU A 440 -16.78 5.38 -12.29
N LEU A 441 -16.12 5.33 -11.13
CA LEU A 441 -15.16 6.35 -10.69
C LEU A 441 -13.96 6.46 -11.65
N ASP A 442 -13.41 5.34 -12.11
CA ASP A 442 -12.27 5.33 -13.03
C ASP A 442 -12.66 5.95 -14.37
N TRP A 443 -13.81 5.55 -14.95
CA TRP A 443 -14.32 6.11 -16.20
C TRP A 443 -14.69 7.59 -16.10
N GLU A 444 -15.29 8.03 -14.98
CA GLU A 444 -15.50 9.46 -14.72
C GLU A 444 -14.15 10.20 -14.68
N THR A 445 -13.15 9.63 -14.02
CA THR A 445 -11.84 10.24 -13.89
C THR A 445 -11.12 10.35 -15.24
N TYR A 446 -11.25 9.36 -16.14
CA TYR A 446 -10.70 9.46 -17.50
C TYR A 446 -11.22 10.69 -18.24
N ARG A 447 -12.53 10.97 -18.14
CA ARG A 447 -13.14 12.17 -18.71
C ARG A 447 -12.65 13.45 -18.01
N LEU A 448 -12.54 13.43 -16.68
CA LEU A 448 -12.06 14.60 -15.91
C LEU A 448 -10.62 15.02 -16.24
N TYR A 449 -9.79 14.09 -16.71
CA TYR A 449 -8.43 14.34 -17.21
C TYR A 449 -8.36 14.49 -18.74
N GLY A 450 -9.50 14.58 -19.45
CA GLY A 450 -9.53 14.77 -20.90
C GLY A 450 -8.98 13.60 -21.70
N LEU A 451 -8.96 12.38 -21.14
CA LEU A 451 -8.47 11.18 -21.82
C LEU A 451 -9.52 10.58 -22.77
N THR A 452 -10.78 10.98 -22.58
CA THR A 452 -11.93 10.68 -23.43
C THR A 452 -12.86 11.88 -23.45
N ASP A 453 -13.37 12.23 -24.64
CA ASP A 453 -14.39 13.27 -24.81
C ASP A 453 -15.81 12.74 -24.52
N GLU A 454 -15.98 11.42 -24.56
CA GLU A 454 -17.23 10.74 -24.34
C GLU A 454 -17.47 10.42 -22.86
N ASP A 455 -18.68 10.68 -22.37
CA ASP A 455 -19.09 10.23 -21.04
C ASP A 455 -19.47 8.75 -21.08
N LEU A 456 -18.50 7.92 -20.69
CA LEU A 456 -18.63 6.48 -20.57
C LEU A 456 -18.97 6.06 -19.13
N THR A 457 -19.79 6.83 -18.43
CA THR A 457 -20.41 6.45 -17.16
C THR A 457 -21.88 6.06 -17.35
N TYR A 458 -22.39 5.22 -16.44
CA TYR A 458 -23.76 4.75 -16.50
C TYR A 458 -24.73 5.70 -15.77
N HIS A 459 -25.82 6.05 -16.45
CA HIS A 459 -26.84 6.99 -15.97
C HIS A 459 -28.22 6.34 -15.72
N GLY A 460 -28.36 5.04 -16.01
CA GLY A 460 -29.57 4.28 -15.69
C GLY A 460 -29.72 4.02 -14.19
N GLU A 461 -30.94 3.72 -13.74
CA GLU A 461 -31.24 3.40 -12.33
C GLU A 461 -30.91 1.93 -11.98
N ASP A 462 -30.67 1.11 -12.99
CA ASP A 462 -30.44 -0.34 -12.94
C ASP A 462 -28.95 -0.72 -13.05
N LEU A 463 -28.07 0.06 -12.42
CA LEU A 463 -26.63 -0.25 -12.37
C LEU A 463 -26.43 -1.62 -11.67
N PRO A 464 -25.83 -2.62 -12.35
CA PRO A 464 -25.70 -3.95 -11.77
C PRO A 464 -24.58 -4.01 -10.74
N GLU A 465 -24.66 -5.00 -9.85
CA GLU A 465 -23.52 -5.42 -9.04
C GLU A 465 -22.53 -6.19 -9.93
N LEU A 466 -21.22 -5.93 -9.77
CA LEU A 466 -20.19 -6.61 -10.56
C LEU A 466 -19.45 -7.66 -9.72
N LEU A 467 -19.35 -8.87 -10.27
CA LEU A 467 -18.46 -9.91 -9.78
C LEU A 467 -17.04 -9.71 -10.32
N LEU A 468 -16.04 -10.21 -9.60
CA LEU A 468 -14.66 -10.19 -10.08
C LEU A 468 -14.54 -11.02 -11.36
N GLY A 469 -14.05 -10.39 -12.42
CA GLY A 469 -13.94 -10.95 -13.76
C GLY A 469 -14.84 -10.23 -14.76
N GLN A 470 -15.81 -9.47 -14.28
CA GLN A 470 -16.82 -8.81 -15.11
C GLN A 470 -16.50 -7.35 -15.47
N ARG A 471 -15.39 -6.79 -14.99
CA ARG A 471 -15.00 -5.41 -15.36
C ARG A 471 -14.42 -5.37 -16.78
N ALA A 472 -14.43 -4.18 -17.39
CA ALA A 472 -14.01 -4.00 -18.79
C ALA A 472 -12.57 -4.53 -19.03
N PHE A 473 -11.60 -4.12 -18.20
CA PHE A 473 -10.23 -4.64 -18.33
C PHE A 473 -10.11 -6.15 -18.11
N GLU A 474 -10.93 -6.75 -17.25
CA GLU A 474 -10.90 -8.19 -16.98
C GLU A 474 -11.45 -8.97 -18.18
N ILE A 475 -12.47 -8.45 -18.85
CA ILE A 475 -13.00 -9.02 -20.09
C ILE A 475 -11.94 -8.96 -21.21
N VAL A 476 -11.25 -7.83 -21.35
CA VAL A 476 -10.12 -7.70 -22.31
C VAL A 476 -9.01 -8.70 -21.95
N LEU A 477 -8.64 -8.79 -20.68
CA LEU A 477 -7.62 -9.72 -20.22
C LEU A 477 -8.01 -11.18 -20.50
N ALA A 478 -9.26 -11.56 -20.22
CA ALA A 478 -9.79 -12.90 -20.50
C ALA A 478 -9.79 -13.22 -22.00
N ARG A 479 -10.11 -12.24 -22.86
CA ARG A 479 -10.03 -12.40 -24.33
C ARG A 479 -8.59 -12.63 -24.78
N ASN A 480 -7.63 -11.87 -24.25
CA ASN A 480 -6.21 -12.02 -24.57
C ASN A 480 -5.64 -13.36 -24.09
N ILE A 481 -6.09 -13.85 -22.92
CA ILE A 481 -5.74 -15.21 -22.45
C ILE A 481 -6.30 -16.28 -23.39
N ALA A 482 -7.54 -16.12 -23.87
CA ALA A 482 -8.18 -17.09 -24.76
C ALA A 482 -7.45 -17.25 -26.10
N VAL A 483 -6.74 -16.21 -26.57
CA VAL A 483 -5.90 -16.24 -27.77
C VAL A 483 -4.41 -16.49 -27.48
N GLY A 484 -4.03 -16.70 -26.23
CA GLY A 484 -2.66 -17.04 -25.81
C GLY A 484 -1.68 -15.86 -25.72
N GLU A 485 -2.17 -14.63 -25.67
CA GLU A 485 -1.35 -13.40 -25.59
C GLU A 485 -1.00 -12.99 -24.15
N GLN A 486 -1.71 -13.53 -23.15
CA GLN A 486 -1.54 -13.21 -21.73
C GLN A 486 -1.68 -14.47 -20.87
N ALA A 487 -1.05 -14.45 -19.69
CA ALA A 487 -1.11 -15.54 -18.74
C ALA A 487 -2.27 -15.37 -17.71
N PRO A 488 -2.80 -16.47 -17.13
CA PRO A 488 -4.02 -16.43 -16.32
C PRO A 488 -3.81 -16.06 -14.84
N GLU A 489 -2.63 -15.56 -14.43
CA GLU A 489 -2.30 -15.39 -13.00
C GLU A 489 -3.25 -14.42 -12.30
N TRP A 490 -3.73 -13.37 -12.97
CA TRP A 490 -4.68 -12.42 -12.40
C TRP A 490 -5.92 -13.14 -11.83
N PHE A 491 -6.53 -14.01 -12.63
CA PHE A 491 -7.75 -14.71 -12.25
C PHE A 491 -7.50 -15.72 -11.13
N GLN A 492 -6.41 -16.50 -11.25
CA GLN A 492 -6.04 -17.51 -10.25
C GLN A 492 -5.70 -16.89 -8.89
N ARG A 493 -4.96 -15.78 -8.89
CA ARG A 493 -4.50 -15.11 -7.67
C ARG A 493 -5.63 -14.44 -6.90
N HIS A 494 -6.63 -13.92 -7.61
CA HIS A 494 -7.73 -13.15 -7.01
C HIS A 494 -9.04 -13.94 -6.89
N GLY A 495 -9.07 -15.21 -7.30
CA GLY A 495 -10.29 -16.03 -7.27
C GLY A 495 -11.39 -15.49 -8.20
N SER A 496 -11.00 -14.82 -9.27
CA SER A 496 -11.91 -14.22 -10.25
C SER A 496 -12.25 -15.21 -11.36
N THR A 497 -13.48 -15.15 -11.89
CA THR A 497 -13.89 -16.01 -13.02
C THR A 497 -13.71 -15.27 -14.35
N PRO A 498 -12.83 -15.74 -15.26
CA PRO A 498 -12.63 -15.10 -16.54
C PRO A 498 -13.87 -15.24 -17.42
N ILE A 499 -14.36 -14.12 -17.96
CA ILE A 499 -15.45 -14.08 -18.94
C ILE A 499 -15.03 -13.32 -20.19
N THR A 500 -15.40 -13.84 -21.36
CA THR A 500 -15.04 -13.23 -22.67
C THR A 500 -16.24 -12.55 -23.34
N ALA A 501 -17.45 -12.94 -22.97
CA ALA A 501 -18.72 -12.38 -23.43
C ALA A 501 -19.39 -11.56 -22.33
N LEU A 502 -20.11 -10.50 -22.72
CA LEU A 502 -20.88 -9.68 -21.78
C LEU A 502 -22.01 -10.52 -21.16
N PRO A 503 -22.20 -10.51 -19.83
CA PRO A 503 -23.28 -11.24 -19.15
C PRO A 503 -24.65 -10.89 -19.70
N GLN A 504 -25.51 -11.90 -19.89
CA GLN A 504 -26.80 -11.73 -20.54
C GLN A 504 -27.85 -11.11 -19.62
N GLU A 505 -27.66 -11.28 -18.31
CA GLU A 505 -28.46 -10.75 -17.21
C GLU A 505 -28.35 -9.24 -17.05
N TRP A 506 -27.30 -8.61 -17.58
CA TRP A 506 -27.19 -7.15 -17.61
C TRP A 506 -28.24 -6.53 -18.53
N SER A 507 -28.72 -5.34 -18.15
CA SER A 507 -29.61 -4.58 -19.02
C SER A 507 -28.94 -4.26 -20.35
N SER A 508 -29.74 -4.07 -21.40
CA SER A 508 -29.20 -3.69 -22.71
C SER A 508 -28.38 -2.41 -22.63
N GLY A 509 -28.86 -1.41 -21.88
CA GLY A 509 -28.15 -0.14 -21.70
C GLY A 509 -26.77 -0.32 -21.06
N TYR A 510 -26.63 -1.18 -20.05
CA TYR A 510 -25.33 -1.41 -19.42
C TYR A 510 -24.39 -2.22 -20.33
N ARG A 511 -24.91 -3.22 -21.05
CA ARG A 511 -24.11 -3.97 -22.05
C ARG A 511 -23.59 -3.06 -23.16
N ASP A 512 -24.43 -2.17 -23.68
CA ASP A 512 -24.04 -1.22 -24.74
C ASP A 512 -22.94 -0.27 -24.24
N LEU A 513 -23.03 0.19 -22.99
CA LEU A 513 -21.98 1.00 -22.36
C LEU A 513 -20.67 0.22 -22.24
N VAL A 514 -20.69 -1.00 -21.71
CA VAL A 514 -19.47 -1.80 -21.54
C VAL A 514 -18.87 -2.15 -22.90
N GLN A 515 -19.68 -2.39 -23.94
CA GLN A 515 -19.16 -2.59 -25.29
C GLN A 515 -18.39 -1.36 -25.78
N ARG A 516 -18.92 -0.14 -25.61
CA ARG A 516 -18.20 1.09 -25.97
C ARG A 516 -16.91 1.28 -25.16
N ARG A 517 -16.92 0.91 -23.88
CA ARG A 517 -15.70 0.88 -23.05
C ARG A 517 -14.65 -0.07 -23.64
N LEU A 518 -15.04 -1.28 -24.03
CA LEU A 518 -14.17 -2.26 -24.68
C LEU A 518 -13.59 -1.73 -26.01
N ASP A 519 -14.44 -1.13 -26.85
CA ASP A 519 -14.04 -0.54 -28.13
C ASP A 519 -13.04 0.62 -27.92
N LEU A 520 -13.21 1.42 -26.86
CA LEU A 520 -12.28 2.49 -26.53
C LEU A 520 -10.95 1.97 -25.95
N ILE A 521 -10.96 0.91 -25.14
CA ILE A 521 -9.74 0.23 -24.70
C ILE A 521 -8.94 -0.29 -25.91
N GLU A 522 -9.63 -0.81 -26.92
CA GLU A 522 -8.99 -1.28 -28.14
C GLU A 522 -8.45 -0.14 -29.01
N SER A 523 -9.18 0.98 -29.14
CA SER A 523 -8.82 2.05 -30.08
C SER A 523 -7.92 3.16 -29.49
N ASN A 524 -7.96 3.40 -28.18
CA ASN A 524 -7.24 4.49 -27.52
C ASN A 524 -6.06 3.95 -26.67
N PRO A 525 -4.79 4.19 -27.08
CA PRO A 525 -3.61 3.71 -26.35
C PRO A 525 -3.52 4.19 -24.91
N ASN A 526 -3.98 5.41 -24.60
CA ASN A 526 -3.94 5.95 -23.24
C ASN A 526 -4.92 5.21 -22.32
N ILE A 527 -6.14 4.95 -22.80
CA ILE A 527 -7.14 4.17 -22.06
C ILE A 527 -6.66 2.72 -21.92
N ARG A 528 -6.10 2.12 -22.97
CA ARG A 528 -5.50 0.78 -22.92
C ARG A 528 -4.39 0.65 -21.88
N LEU A 529 -3.65 1.72 -21.60
CA LEU A 529 -2.63 1.71 -20.56
C LEU A 529 -3.24 1.72 -19.15
N LEU A 530 -4.33 2.46 -18.93
CA LEU A 530 -4.98 2.59 -17.63
C LEU A 530 -5.88 1.39 -17.30
N GLU A 531 -6.50 0.79 -18.30
CA GLU A 531 -7.33 -0.42 -18.18
C GLU A 531 -6.44 -1.68 -18.19
N LYS A 532 -5.53 -1.75 -17.21
CA LYS A 532 -4.67 -2.90 -16.96
C LYS A 532 -4.64 -3.27 -15.46
N PRO A 533 -4.33 -4.55 -15.13
CA PRO A 533 -4.18 -5.01 -13.75
C PRO A 533 -3.30 -4.13 -12.84
N GLU A 534 -2.33 -3.41 -13.40
CA GLU A 534 -1.39 -2.56 -12.65
C GLU A 534 -2.06 -1.34 -12.02
N TYR A 535 -3.17 -0.88 -12.57
CA TYR A 535 -3.80 0.38 -12.16
C TYR A 535 -5.21 0.18 -11.62
N LYS A 536 -5.83 -0.97 -11.91
CA LYS A 536 -7.20 -1.29 -11.47
C LYS A 536 -7.19 -1.94 -10.09
N ARG A 537 -8.11 -1.51 -9.22
CA ARG A 537 -8.22 -2.03 -7.84
C ARG A 537 -8.47 -3.54 -7.88
N ARG A 538 -7.76 -4.30 -7.03
CA ARG A 538 -7.83 -5.76 -7.04
C ARG A 538 -9.02 -6.36 -6.30
N TRP A 539 -9.51 -5.68 -5.26
CA TRP A 539 -10.54 -6.18 -4.35
C TRP A 539 -10.20 -7.53 -3.69
N ALA A 540 -8.92 -7.76 -3.42
CA ALA A 540 -8.46 -8.95 -2.71
C ALA A 540 -8.85 -8.85 -1.23
N THR A 541 -9.82 -9.66 -0.81
CA THR A 541 -10.25 -9.77 0.59
C THR A 541 -9.85 -11.12 1.18
N GLU A 542 -9.69 -11.18 2.50
CA GLU A 542 -9.58 -12.46 3.19
C GLU A 542 -10.86 -13.28 2.96
N PRO A 543 -10.77 -14.60 2.70
CA PRO A 543 -11.94 -15.46 2.56
C PRO A 543 -12.89 -15.34 3.76
N TRP A 544 -14.20 -15.37 3.50
CA TRP A 544 -15.23 -15.21 4.54
C TRP A 544 -15.05 -16.23 5.67
N GLU A 545 -14.77 -17.48 5.33
CA GLU A 545 -14.62 -18.59 6.27
C GLU A 545 -13.49 -18.32 7.28
N LYS A 546 -12.39 -17.68 6.85
CA LYS A 546 -11.30 -17.30 7.74
C LYS A 546 -11.66 -16.13 8.64
N GLN A 547 -12.41 -15.15 8.11
CA GLN A 547 -12.90 -14.02 8.91
C GLN A 547 -13.88 -14.51 9.98
N GLU A 548 -14.78 -15.42 9.62
CA GLU A 548 -15.73 -16.08 10.51
C GLU A 548 -15.02 -16.88 11.60
N GLU A 549 -14.11 -17.79 11.22
CA GLU A 549 -13.32 -18.60 12.17
C GLU A 549 -12.58 -17.72 13.18
N ARG A 550 -11.84 -16.70 12.71
CA ARG A 550 -11.11 -15.77 13.58
C ARG A 550 -12.04 -15.02 14.52
N THR A 551 -13.19 -14.59 14.02
CA THR A 551 -14.17 -13.83 14.80
C THR A 551 -14.78 -14.69 15.90
N LEU A 552 -15.26 -15.89 15.56
CA LEU A 552 -15.83 -16.82 16.53
C LEU A 552 -14.80 -17.22 17.59
N ARG A 553 -13.56 -17.52 17.17
CA ARG A 553 -12.44 -17.79 18.08
C ARG A 553 -12.22 -16.61 19.04
N THR A 554 -12.15 -15.39 18.52
CA THR A 554 -11.93 -14.17 19.31
C THR A 554 -13.07 -13.93 20.30
N TRP A 555 -14.32 -14.09 19.87
CA TRP A 555 -15.48 -13.96 20.75
C TRP A 555 -15.45 -14.97 21.89
N LEU A 556 -15.15 -16.25 21.58
CA LEU A 556 -15.03 -17.31 22.59
C LEU A 556 -13.93 -16.99 23.60
N LEU A 557 -12.74 -16.59 23.14
CA LEU A 557 -11.62 -16.22 24.03
C LEU A 557 -11.99 -15.03 24.92
N ASN A 558 -12.55 -13.96 24.35
CA ASN A 558 -12.98 -12.79 25.10
C ASN A 558 -14.01 -13.14 26.17
N ARG A 559 -14.98 -14.00 25.85
CA ARG A 559 -16.00 -14.43 26.80
C ARG A 559 -15.43 -15.29 27.92
N LEU A 560 -14.44 -16.13 27.59
CA LEU A 560 -13.71 -16.92 28.58
C LEU A 560 -12.80 -16.08 29.48
N GLU A 561 -12.49 -14.81 29.17
CA GLU A 561 -11.74 -13.93 30.09
C GLU A 561 -12.54 -13.50 31.32
N ASP A 562 -13.85 -13.79 31.39
CA ASP A 562 -14.70 -13.43 32.51
C ASP A 562 -14.13 -13.93 33.85
N ARG A 563 -14.13 -13.03 34.84
CA ARG A 563 -13.55 -13.27 36.16
C ARG A 563 -14.16 -14.51 36.84
N SER A 564 -15.42 -14.83 36.57
CA SER A 564 -16.11 -16.00 37.12
C SER A 564 -15.44 -17.32 36.74
N TYR A 565 -14.75 -17.39 35.59
CA TYR A 565 -14.02 -18.59 35.16
C TYR A 565 -12.65 -18.73 35.82
N TRP A 566 -12.05 -17.68 36.40
CA TRP A 566 -10.66 -17.73 36.85
C TRP A 566 -10.46 -17.42 38.32
N PHE A 567 -11.53 -17.13 39.05
CA PHE A 567 -11.47 -16.80 40.46
C PHE A 567 -12.41 -17.69 41.28
N ASP A 568 -11.98 -18.04 42.50
CA ASP A 568 -12.81 -18.76 43.46
C ASP A 568 -13.81 -17.82 44.16
N ALA A 569 -14.68 -18.39 45.02
CA ALA A 569 -15.68 -17.64 45.77
C ALA A 569 -15.08 -16.60 46.74
N GLN A 570 -13.79 -16.70 47.07
CA GLN A 570 -13.06 -15.76 47.90
C GLN A 570 -12.29 -14.72 47.06
N GLY A 571 -12.46 -14.73 45.73
CA GLY A 571 -11.83 -13.78 44.81
C GLY A 571 -10.34 -14.03 44.58
N ARG A 572 -9.83 -15.24 44.84
CA ARG A 572 -8.44 -15.63 44.58
C ARG A 572 -8.31 -16.27 43.19
N PRO A 573 -7.22 -16.01 42.44
CA PRO A 573 -7.00 -16.66 41.15
C PRO A 573 -6.88 -18.17 41.31
N ALA A 574 -7.56 -18.95 40.46
CA ALA A 574 -7.54 -20.41 40.48
C ALA A 574 -7.20 -20.96 39.10
N ALA A 575 -6.16 -21.80 39.02
CA ALA A 575 -5.89 -22.59 37.82
C ALA A 575 -6.96 -23.68 37.66
N ARG A 576 -7.41 -23.91 36.43
CA ARG A 576 -8.43 -24.91 36.10
C ARG A 576 -7.94 -25.86 35.02
N SER A 577 -8.31 -27.13 35.12
CA SER A 577 -8.17 -28.06 34.01
C SER A 577 -9.21 -27.77 32.92
N ILE A 578 -8.95 -28.22 31.69
CA ILE A 578 -9.92 -28.08 30.59
C ILE A 578 -11.26 -28.74 30.95
N SER A 579 -11.26 -29.89 31.61
CA SER A 579 -12.50 -30.55 32.05
C SER A 579 -13.29 -29.71 33.07
N GLN A 580 -12.61 -29.11 34.05
CA GLN A 580 -13.26 -28.23 35.01
C GLN A 580 -13.85 -26.98 34.36
N LEU A 581 -13.13 -26.42 33.38
CA LEU A 581 -13.64 -25.29 32.59
C LEU A 581 -14.83 -25.71 31.73
N ALA A 582 -14.76 -26.88 31.08
CA ALA A 582 -15.84 -27.42 30.27
C ALA A 582 -17.14 -27.63 31.08
N ASP A 583 -17.04 -28.12 32.32
CA ASP A 583 -18.20 -28.28 33.21
C ASP A 583 -18.90 -26.95 33.55
N MET A 584 -18.14 -25.85 33.54
CA MET A 584 -18.67 -24.50 33.74
C MET A 584 -19.27 -23.95 32.45
N VAL A 585 -18.52 -24.07 31.34
CA VAL A 585 -18.92 -23.59 30.00
C VAL A 585 -20.18 -24.29 29.50
N THR A 586 -20.36 -25.58 29.80
CA THR A 586 -21.56 -26.36 29.41
C THR A 586 -22.87 -25.78 29.99
N ARG A 587 -22.79 -24.95 31.04
CA ARG A 587 -23.96 -24.29 31.65
C ARG A 587 -24.31 -22.97 30.96
N ASP A 588 -23.46 -22.48 30.08
CA ASP A 588 -23.67 -21.27 29.29
C ASP A 588 -24.07 -21.67 27.87
N ALA A 589 -25.37 -21.56 27.60
CA ALA A 589 -25.95 -21.95 26.32
C ALA A 589 -25.38 -21.15 25.13
N ASP A 590 -24.97 -19.89 25.37
CA ASP A 590 -24.40 -19.04 24.33
C ASP A 590 -22.99 -19.51 23.98
N LEU A 591 -22.15 -19.78 24.98
CA LEU A 591 -20.81 -20.34 24.74
C LEU A 591 -20.87 -21.70 24.04
N VAL A 592 -21.78 -22.59 24.46
CA VAL A 592 -21.95 -23.90 23.81
C VAL A 592 -22.42 -23.73 22.36
N GLY A 593 -23.38 -22.84 22.12
CA GLY A 593 -23.87 -22.53 20.78
C GLY A 593 -22.76 -22.01 19.87
N VAL A 594 -21.93 -21.09 20.36
CA VAL A 594 -20.82 -20.54 19.56
C VAL A 594 -19.67 -21.54 19.39
N LEU A 595 -19.41 -22.41 20.36
CA LEU A 595 -18.46 -23.52 20.20
C LEU A 595 -18.91 -24.48 19.10
N ALA A 596 -20.21 -24.80 19.04
CA ALA A 596 -20.80 -25.60 17.98
C ALA A 596 -20.64 -24.95 16.60
N LEU A 597 -20.90 -23.63 16.51
CA LEU A 597 -20.66 -22.86 15.28
C LEU A 597 -19.18 -22.89 14.86
N TRP A 598 -18.26 -22.66 15.80
CA TRP A 598 -16.82 -22.63 15.52
C TRP A 598 -16.24 -24.02 15.20
N ASP A 599 -16.82 -25.10 15.74
CA ASP A 599 -16.43 -26.47 15.40
C ASP A 599 -17.10 -26.98 14.10
N GLY A 600 -18.19 -26.34 13.67
CA GLY A 600 -18.98 -26.76 12.52
C GLY A 600 -19.85 -28.00 12.79
N THR A 601 -20.14 -28.30 14.07
CA THR A 601 -20.90 -29.49 14.48
C THR A 601 -22.05 -29.10 15.40
N VAL A 602 -23.23 -29.75 15.25
CA VAL A 602 -24.40 -29.47 16.10
C VAL A 602 -24.19 -29.98 17.53
N ASP A 603 -23.59 -31.16 17.67
CA ASP A 603 -23.25 -31.77 18.96
C ASP A 603 -21.76 -31.60 19.25
N VAL A 604 -21.38 -30.43 19.77
CA VAL A 604 -19.98 -30.11 20.07
C VAL A 604 -19.50 -30.83 21.34
N ASP A 605 -18.37 -31.54 21.23
CA ASP A 605 -17.62 -31.98 22.41
C ASP A 605 -16.90 -30.78 23.02
N VAL A 606 -17.47 -30.20 24.08
CA VAL A 606 -16.96 -29.00 24.75
C VAL A 606 -15.52 -29.18 25.24
N VAL A 607 -15.14 -30.35 25.73
CA VAL A 607 -13.77 -30.61 26.21
C VAL A 607 -12.79 -30.57 25.05
N LYS A 608 -13.14 -31.23 23.93
CA LYS A 608 -12.31 -31.25 22.73
C LYS A 608 -12.21 -29.85 22.11
N ALA A 609 -13.31 -29.12 22.01
CA ALA A 609 -13.35 -27.78 21.44
C ALA A 609 -12.54 -26.78 22.28
N LEU A 610 -12.70 -26.78 23.60
CA LEU A 610 -11.89 -25.95 24.51
C LEU A 610 -10.42 -26.32 24.48
N THR A 611 -10.08 -27.61 24.35
CA THR A 611 -8.68 -28.03 24.16
C THR A 611 -8.10 -27.39 22.90
N ARG A 612 -8.81 -27.47 21.76
CA ARG A 612 -8.37 -26.85 20.50
C ARG A 612 -8.26 -25.33 20.62
N LEU A 613 -9.21 -24.69 21.30
CA LEU A 613 -9.26 -23.24 21.48
C LEU A 613 -8.09 -22.71 22.34
N LEU A 614 -7.75 -23.42 23.42
CA LEU A 614 -6.84 -22.90 24.46
C LEU A 614 -5.41 -23.44 24.38
N THR A 615 -5.13 -24.44 23.53
CA THR A 615 -3.78 -25.04 23.43
C THR A 615 -2.71 -23.99 23.13
N ASP A 616 -2.99 -23.06 22.21
CA ASP A 616 -2.04 -22.01 21.83
C ASP A 616 -1.99 -20.84 22.85
N GLU A 617 -3.01 -20.73 23.70
CA GLU A 617 -3.15 -19.66 24.70
C GLU A 617 -2.61 -20.07 26.08
N ALA A 618 -2.32 -21.36 26.27
CA ALA A 618 -1.87 -21.90 27.53
C ALA A 618 -0.41 -21.53 27.82
N VAL A 619 -0.16 -20.97 29.01
CA VAL A 619 1.20 -20.75 29.51
C VAL A 619 1.63 -21.98 30.32
N PRO A 620 2.83 -22.55 30.09
CA PRO A 620 3.32 -23.67 30.88
C PRO A 620 3.25 -23.39 32.38
N TYR A 621 2.69 -24.33 33.15
CA TYR A 621 2.44 -24.13 34.57
C TYR A 621 3.75 -24.05 35.37
N LEU A 622 4.82 -24.71 34.92
CA LEU A 622 6.16 -24.63 35.51
C LEU A 622 6.99 -23.55 34.83
N ALA A 623 7.66 -22.72 35.65
CA ALA A 623 8.62 -21.73 35.16
C ALA A 623 9.74 -22.35 34.30
N ALA A 624 10.20 -23.57 34.66
CA ALA A 624 11.22 -24.31 33.92
C ALA A 624 10.79 -24.67 32.49
N GLN A 625 9.49 -24.80 32.22
CA GLN A 625 8.95 -25.11 30.90
C GLN A 625 8.72 -23.84 30.04
N ARG A 626 8.92 -22.64 30.61
CA ARG A 626 8.76 -21.35 29.90
C ARG A 626 10.03 -20.88 29.21
N LEU A 627 11.17 -21.51 29.51
CA LEU A 627 12.46 -21.22 28.90
C LEU A 627 12.78 -22.31 27.87
N LYS A 628 13.25 -21.93 26.67
CA LYS A 628 13.88 -22.90 25.76
C LYS A 628 15.17 -23.40 26.42
N GLU A 629 15.55 -24.66 26.20
CA GLU A 629 16.90 -25.11 26.56
C GLU A 629 17.92 -24.15 25.94
N PRO A 630 19.00 -23.79 26.65
CA PRO A 630 20.07 -23.00 26.06
C PRO A 630 20.65 -23.81 24.90
N GLY A 631 20.36 -23.37 23.68
CA GLY A 631 20.89 -23.93 22.43
C GLY A 631 22.33 -23.54 22.19
#